data_AF-A0A532D6K8-F1
#
_entry.id   AF-A0A532D6K8-F1
#
_cell.length_a   1.000
_cell.length_b   1.000
_cell.length_c   1.000
_cell.angle_alpha   90.00
_cell.angle_beta   90.00
_cell.angle_gamma   90.00
#
_symmetry.space_group_name_H-M   'P 1'
#
loop_
_entity.id
_entity.type
_entity.pdbx_description
1 polymer ?
#
loop_
_entity_poly.entity_id
_entity_poly.type
_entity_poly.pdbx_seq_one_letter_code
_entity_poly.pdbx_strand_id
1 'polypeptide(L)'
;MADPQRRGCLIANTVMELSPHEKEIARTVSHALKMTEDTFFKVLTRAKQQGEIKKGQDPRALARFLTTMMQGTIVMIKAGASADLVNQTAETALSILD
;
A
#
# COMPACT_ATOMS: atom_id res chain seq x y z
N MET A 1 -29.52 19.77 22.32
CA MET A 1 -29.65 19.88 20.85
C MET A 1 -28.75 21.03 20.37
N ALA A 2 -27.82 20.76 19.43
CA ALA A 2 -26.92 21.65 18.64
C ALA A 2 -25.87 22.51 19.42
N ASP A 3 -24.55 22.22 19.42
CA ASP A 3 -23.40 22.32 18.44
C ASP A 3 -22.66 23.69 18.43
N PRO A 4 -21.38 23.74 18.89
CA PRO A 4 -20.43 24.76 18.40
C PRO A 4 -19.02 24.23 18.05
N GLN A 5 -18.78 22.92 18.01
CA GLN A 5 -17.44 22.39 17.73
C GLN A 5 -17.53 21.14 16.86
N ARG A 6 -17.79 21.39 15.58
CA ARG A 6 -17.44 20.51 14.47
C ARG A 6 -15.93 20.26 14.46
N ARG A 7 -15.44 19.46 15.41
CA ARG A 7 -14.16 18.77 15.30
C ARG A 7 -14.38 17.64 14.29
N GLY A 8 -14.43 18.03 13.01
CA GLY A 8 -14.11 17.10 11.94
C GLY A 8 -12.83 16.39 12.33
N CYS A 9 -12.84 15.06 12.21
CA CYS A 9 -11.71 14.19 12.51
C CYS A 9 -10.41 14.88 12.07
N LEU A 10 -9.43 15.06 12.96
CA LEU A 10 -8.22 15.85 12.68
C LEU A 10 -7.57 15.45 11.33
N ILE A 11 -7.72 14.18 10.96
CA ILE A 11 -7.30 13.55 9.71
C ILE A 11 -8.04 14.07 8.46
N ALA A 12 -9.35 14.33 8.56
CA ALA A 12 -10.17 14.82 7.46
C ALA A 12 -9.95 16.32 7.18
N ASN A 13 -9.64 17.09 8.22
CA ASN A 13 -9.36 18.53 8.08
C ASN A 13 -7.98 18.78 7.46
N THR A 14 -6.97 17.93 7.72
CA THR A 14 -5.63 18.06 7.12
C THR A 14 -5.64 17.89 5.59
N VAL A 15 -6.63 17.19 5.04
CA VAL A 15 -6.72 16.98 3.57
C VAL A 15 -7.23 18.23 2.84
N MET A 16 -7.91 19.16 3.53
CA MET A 16 -8.61 20.29 2.90
C MET A 16 -7.80 21.60 2.81
N GLU A 17 -6.72 21.77 3.56
CA GLU A 17 -5.86 22.97 3.55
C GLU A 17 -4.50 22.72 2.87
N LEU A 18 -4.51 22.05 1.71
CA LEU A 18 -3.31 21.46 1.12
C LEU A 18 -2.28 22.54 0.71
N SER A 19 -1.21 22.67 1.50
CA SER A 19 -0.11 23.60 1.20
C SER A 19 0.63 23.15 -0.08
N PRO A 20 1.29 24.06 -0.83
CA PRO A 20 2.09 23.70 -1.99
C PRO A 20 3.15 22.62 -1.70
N HIS A 21 3.71 22.61 -0.48
CA HIS A 21 4.68 21.61 -0.06
C HIS A 21 4.05 20.21 0.10
N GLU A 22 2.81 20.12 0.58
CA GLU A 22 2.10 18.85 0.71
C GLU A 22 1.78 18.24 -0.67
N LYS A 23 1.52 19.07 -1.69
CA LYS A 23 1.35 18.59 -3.07
C LYS A 23 2.62 17.99 -3.64
N GLU A 24 3.78 18.62 -3.42
CA GLU A 24 5.07 18.09 -3.89
C GLU A 24 5.47 16.81 -3.14
N ILE A 25 5.22 16.75 -1.83
CA ILE A 25 5.41 15.53 -1.03
C ILE A 25 4.49 14.42 -1.55
N ALA A 26 3.21 14.70 -1.76
CA ALA A 26 2.24 13.74 -2.28
C ALA A 26 2.64 13.21 -3.67
N ARG A 27 3.15 14.08 -4.56
CA ARG A 27 3.69 13.67 -5.86
C ARG A 27 4.89 12.74 -5.71
N THR A 28 5.83 13.11 -4.85
CA THR A 28 7.04 12.32 -4.60
C THR A 28 6.70 10.93 -4.05
N VAL A 29 5.80 10.86 -3.06
CA VAL A 29 5.31 9.60 -2.49
C VAL A 29 4.57 8.79 -3.55
N SER A 30 3.68 9.40 -4.31
CA SER A 30 2.94 8.71 -5.38
C SER A 30 3.88 8.13 -6.44
N HIS A 31 4.94 8.86 -6.80
CA HIS A 31 5.95 8.37 -7.72
C HIS A 31 6.73 7.17 -7.14
N ALA A 32 7.15 7.24 -5.87
CA ALA A 32 7.83 6.14 -5.20
C ALA A 32 6.96 4.87 -5.09
N LEU A 33 5.68 5.03 -4.76
CA LEU A 33 4.71 3.93 -4.75
C LEU A 33 4.55 3.34 -6.15
N LYS A 34 4.48 4.19 -7.18
CA LYS A 34 4.36 3.74 -8.57
C LYS A 34 5.59 2.96 -9.03
N MET A 35 6.79 3.41 -8.70
CA MET A 35 8.03 2.69 -9.00
C MET A 35 8.08 1.30 -8.33
N THR A 36 7.59 1.22 -7.08
CA THR A 36 7.48 -0.05 -6.35
C THR A 36 6.48 -0.99 -7.04
N GLU A 37 5.29 -0.49 -7.38
CA GLU A 37 4.28 -1.24 -8.14
C GLU A 37 4.83 -1.73 -9.48
N ASP A 38 5.54 -0.88 -10.24
CA ASP A 38 6.10 -1.26 -11.53
C ASP A 38 7.20 -2.32 -11.40
N THR A 39 7.95 -2.32 -10.30
CA THR A 39 8.94 -3.36 -9.99
C THR A 39 8.26 -4.69 -9.74
N PHE A 40 7.24 -4.73 -8.87
CA PHE A 40 6.46 -5.94 -8.64
C PHE A 40 5.79 -6.44 -9.93
N PHE A 41 5.21 -5.54 -10.72
CA PHE A 41 4.56 -5.90 -11.98
C PHE A 41 5.50 -6.62 -12.94
N LYS A 42 6.75 -6.14 -13.09
CA LYS A 42 7.76 -6.79 -13.94
C LYS A 42 8.07 -8.21 -13.46
N VAL A 43 8.28 -8.39 -12.16
CA VAL A 43 8.56 -9.70 -11.57
C VAL A 43 7.38 -10.65 -11.74
N LEU A 44 6.17 -10.21 -11.41
CA LEU A 44 4.95 -11.02 -11.50
C LEU A 44 4.59 -11.37 -12.95
N THR A 45 4.87 -10.48 -13.90
CA THR A 45 4.69 -10.76 -15.33
C THR A 45 5.61 -11.89 -15.79
N ARG A 46 6.87 -11.86 -15.36
CA ARG A 46 7.83 -12.93 -15.63
C ARG A 46 7.39 -14.26 -14.99
N ALA A 47 7.03 -14.23 -13.71
CA ALA A 47 6.57 -15.42 -12.99
C ALA A 47 5.31 -16.04 -13.64
N LYS A 48 4.37 -15.22 -14.10
CA LYS A 48 3.20 -15.68 -14.86
C LYS A 48 3.58 -16.35 -16.19
N GLN A 49 4.57 -15.81 -16.91
CA GLN A 49 5.08 -16.43 -18.14
C GLN A 49 5.77 -17.77 -17.88
N GLN A 50 6.38 -17.93 -16.70
CA GLN A 50 7.02 -19.17 -16.24
C GLN A 50 6.03 -20.19 -15.68
N GLY A 51 4.75 -19.82 -15.49
CA GLY A 51 3.72 -20.68 -14.93
C GLY A 51 3.76 -20.80 -13.40
N GLU A 52 4.48 -19.90 -12.72
CA GLU A 52 4.63 -19.86 -11.26
C GLU A 52 3.42 -19.20 -10.55
N ILE A 53 2.54 -18.54 -11.31
CA ILE A 53 1.34 -17.87 -10.80
C ILE A 53 0.09 -18.48 -11.43
N LYS A 54 -0.99 -18.62 -10.65
CA LYS A 54 -2.29 -19.15 -11.11
C LYS A 54 -2.78 -18.52 -12.42
N LYS A 55 -3.25 -19.37 -13.32
CA LYS A 55 -3.90 -18.96 -14.58
C LYS A 55 -5.14 -18.12 -14.26
N GLY A 56 -5.17 -16.88 -14.76
CA GLY A 56 -6.28 -15.94 -14.55
C GLY A 56 -5.97 -14.77 -13.63
N GLN A 57 -4.89 -14.81 -12.85
CA GLN A 57 -4.50 -13.65 -12.05
C GLN A 57 -3.92 -12.52 -12.93
N ASP A 58 -4.26 -11.28 -12.61
CA ASP A 58 -3.70 -10.09 -13.26
C ASP A 58 -2.43 -9.64 -12.52
N PRO A 59 -1.23 -9.71 -13.16
CA PRO A 59 0.02 -9.26 -12.55
C PRO A 59 -0.03 -7.81 -12.05
N ARG A 60 -0.82 -6.94 -12.70
CA ARG A 60 -0.95 -5.54 -12.28
C ARG A 60 -1.77 -5.40 -11.01
N ALA A 61 -2.87 -6.14 -10.90
CA ALA A 61 -3.66 -6.20 -9.67
C ALA A 61 -2.84 -6.76 -8.50
N LEU A 62 -2.09 -7.84 -8.72
CA LEU A 62 -1.19 -8.42 -7.72
C LEU A 62 -0.08 -7.44 -7.29
N ALA A 63 0.52 -6.71 -8.24
CA ALA A 63 1.53 -5.71 -7.93
C ALA A 63 1.00 -4.58 -7.03
N ARG A 64 -0.22 -4.11 -7.29
CA ARG A 64 -0.91 -3.10 -6.46
C ARG A 64 -1.21 -3.64 -5.06
N PHE A 65 -1.66 -4.90 -4.99
CA PHE A 65 -1.91 -5.58 -3.73
C PHE A 65 -0.63 -5.67 -2.89
N LEU A 66 0.46 -6.20 -3.45
CA LEU A 66 1.75 -6.33 -2.74
C LEU A 66 2.31 -4.97 -2.32
N THR A 67 2.18 -3.95 -3.18
CA THR A 67 2.60 -2.58 -2.83
C THR A 67 1.80 -2.05 -1.64
N THR A 68 0.48 -2.24 -1.65
CA THR A 68 -0.41 -1.83 -0.53
C THR A 68 -0.05 -2.57 0.76
N MET A 69 0.12 -3.90 0.69
CA MET A 69 0.48 -4.72 1.84
C MET A 69 1.83 -4.32 2.42
N MET A 70 2.85 -4.11 1.57
CA MET A 70 4.17 -3.65 1.99
C MET A 70 4.09 -2.33 2.77
N GLN A 71 3.32 -1.35 2.28
CA GLN A 71 3.16 -0.07 2.99
C GLN A 71 2.38 -0.25 4.30
N GLY A 72 1.31 -1.06 4.30
CA GLY A 72 0.57 -1.40 5.51
C GLY A 72 1.47 -2.04 6.58
N THR A 73 2.31 -2.99 6.18
CA THR A 73 3.29 -3.63 7.08
C THR A 73 4.30 -2.63 7.64
N ILE A 74 4.83 -1.71 6.83
CA ILE A 74 5.74 -0.65 7.30
C ILE A 74 5.05 0.24 8.35
N VAL A 75 3.78 0.57 8.15
CA VAL A 75 2.98 1.34 9.12
C VAL A 75 2.80 0.54 10.42
N MET A 76 2.46 -0.74 10.33
CA MET A 76 2.29 -1.61 11.49
C MET A 76 3.59 -1.77 12.29
N ILE A 77 4.73 -1.93 11.62
CA ILE A 77 6.06 -1.96 12.27
C ILE A 77 6.30 -0.67 13.05
N LYS A 78 6.05 0.49 12.43
CA LYS A 78 6.20 1.79 13.09
C LYS A 78 5.22 1.99 14.26
N ALA A 79 4.08 1.30 14.24
CA ALA A 79 3.10 1.28 15.33
C ALA A 79 3.43 0.27 16.44
N GLY A 80 4.55 -0.46 16.36
CA GLY A 80 4.99 -1.41 17.38
C GLY A 80 4.44 -2.82 17.22
N ALA A 81 3.98 -3.20 16.02
CA ALA A 81 3.62 -4.59 15.73
C ALA A 81 4.79 -5.55 15.99
N SER A 82 4.47 -6.75 16.48
CA SER A 82 5.47 -7.81 16.69
C SER A 82 6.01 -8.32 15.35
N ALA A 83 7.25 -8.83 15.36
CA ALA A 83 7.85 -9.46 14.19
C ALA A 83 7.02 -10.67 13.70
N ASP A 84 6.41 -11.40 14.63
CA ASP A 84 5.52 -12.53 14.31
C ASP A 84 4.29 -12.10 13.51
N LEU A 85 3.60 -11.03 13.93
CA LEU A 85 2.45 -10.48 13.20
C LEU A 85 2.86 -10.03 11.78
N VAL A 86 4.01 -9.37 11.67
CA VAL A 86 4.57 -8.89 10.40
C VAL A 86 4.87 -10.05 9.46
N ASN A 87 5.52 -11.10 9.96
CA ASN A 87 5.86 -12.28 9.18
C ASN A 87 4.60 -13.01 8.70
N GLN A 88 3.63 -13.25 9.59
CA GLN A 88 2.34 -13.87 9.23
C GLN A 88 1.58 -13.07 8.17
N THR A 89 1.62 -11.74 8.27
CA THR A 89 1.01 -10.83 7.28
C THR A 89 1.67 -10.97 5.92
N ALA A 90 3.01 -11.05 5.89
CA ALA A 90 3.77 -11.23 4.65
C ALA A 90 3.51 -12.61 4.03
N GLU A 91 3.52 -13.67 4.84
CA GLU A 91 3.22 -15.04 4.39
C GLU A 91 1.83 -15.15 3.78
N THR A 92 0.82 -14.57 4.45
CA THR A 92 -0.57 -14.53 3.95
C THR A 92 -0.68 -13.74 2.64
N ALA A 93 0.07 -12.65 2.50
CA ALA A 93 0.10 -11.89 1.26
C ALA A 93 0.71 -12.70 0.10
N LEU A 94 1.75 -13.49 0.38
CA LEU A 94 2.43 -14.32 -0.61
C LEU A 94 1.59 -15.55 -1.01
N SER A 95 0.81 -16.13 -0.09
CA SER A 95 -0.04 -17.30 -0.39
C SER A 95 -1.18 -16.99 -1.38
N ILE A 96 -1.41 -15.72 -1.71
CA ILE A 96 -2.37 -15.30 -2.75
C ILE A 96 -1.79 -15.53 -4.16
N LEU A 97 -0.46 -15.62 -4.29
CA LEU A 97 0.22 -15.84 -5.56
C LEU A 97 0.19 -17.31 -6.00
N ASP A 98 0.15 -18.22 -5.03
CA ASP A 98 -0.09 -19.66 -5.21
C ASP A 98 -1.50 -19.94 -5.73
#